data_AF-A0A7V4QV81-F1
#
_entry.id   AF-A0A7V4QV81-F1
#
_cell.length_a   1.000
_cell.length_b   1.000
_cell.length_c   1.000
_cell.angle_alpha   90.00
_cell.angle_beta   90.00
_cell.angle_gamma   90.00
#
_symmetry.space_group_name_H-M   'P 1'
#
loop_
_entity.id
_entity.type
_entity.pdbx_description
1 polymer ?
#
loop_
_entity_poly.entity_id
_entity_poly.type
_entity_poly.pdbx_seq_one_letter_code
_entity_poly.pdbx_strand_id
1 'polypeptide(L)'
;MDFLGSSEIIARKEMLNLANSVQQAEIQAKKVENKNKTENMQQLEKVTREFESIFLSYMLKQMRKTIPEDPLFGNSIAKDIFYDMYNDAISKELSIAGGIGLAKILYNQLAKVEQAKTNETNK
;
A
#
# COMPACT_ATOMS: atom_id res chain seq x y z
N MET A 1 48.59 -45.53 4.72
CA MET A 1 47.20 -45.94 4.43
C MET A 1 46.25 -44.88 5.00
N ASP A 2 46.32 -43.61 4.55
CA ASP A 2 45.46 -42.52 5.09
C ASP A 2 45.03 -41.50 4.03
N PHE A 3 45.09 -41.85 2.74
CA PHE A 3 44.67 -40.94 1.66
C PHE A 3 43.14 -40.81 1.53
N LEU A 4 42.38 -41.81 2.00
CA LEU A 4 40.91 -41.78 1.92
C LEU A 4 40.24 -40.90 2.99
N GLY A 5 40.82 -40.78 4.19
CA GLY A 5 40.18 -40.04 5.28
C GLY A 5 40.21 -38.52 5.11
N SER A 6 41.25 -37.99 4.46
CA SER A 6 41.38 -36.54 4.23
C SER A 6 40.40 -36.03 3.17
N SER A 7 40.08 -36.81 2.13
CA SER A 7 39.12 -36.41 1.10
C SER A 7 37.69 -36.35 1.66
N GLU A 8 37.34 -37.27 2.56
CA GLU A 8 36.01 -37.31 3.19
C GLU A 8 35.80 -36.10 4.12
N ILE A 9 36.85 -35.68 4.83
CA ILE A 9 36.84 -34.47 5.67
C ILE A 9 36.69 -33.21 4.82
N ILE A 10 37.38 -33.15 3.67
CA ILE A 10 37.28 -32.02 2.72
C ILE A 10 35.86 -31.93 2.16
N ALA A 11 35.30 -33.06 1.69
CA ALA A 11 33.94 -33.10 1.16
C ALA A 11 32.89 -32.66 2.21
N ARG A 12 33.04 -33.07 3.47
CA ARG A 12 32.16 -32.63 4.57
C ARG A 12 32.28 -31.13 4.84
N LYS A 13 33.49 -30.56 4.78
CA LYS A 13 33.73 -29.13 4.97
C LYS A 13 33.11 -28.29 3.85
N GLU A 14 33.24 -28.73 2.60
CA GLU A 14 32.59 -28.10 1.44
C GLU A 14 31.06 -28.17 1.55
N MET A 15 30.53 -29.32 1.98
CA MET A 15 29.10 -29.52 2.19
C MET A 15 28.54 -28.63 3.31
N LEU A 16 29.28 -28.44 4.41
CA LEU A 16 28.91 -27.51 5.48
C LEU A 16 28.92 -26.05 4.99
N ASN A 17 29.90 -25.66 4.19
CA ASN A 17 29.96 -24.33 3.59
C ASN A 17 28.80 -24.09 2.61
N LEU A 18 28.45 -25.10 1.81
CA LEU A 18 27.29 -25.06 0.91
C LEU A 18 25.97 -24.98 1.70
N ALA A 19 25.82 -25.76 2.78
CA ALA A 19 24.64 -25.68 3.63
C ALA A 19 24.45 -24.28 4.22
N ASN A 20 25.54 -23.65 4.68
CA ASN A 20 25.51 -22.28 5.18
C ASN A 20 25.15 -21.26 4.08
N SER A 21 25.67 -21.41 2.85
CA SER A 21 25.35 -20.48 1.75
C SER A 21 23.91 -20.62 1.27
N VAL A 22 23.38 -21.85 1.21
CA VAL A 22 21.96 -22.12 0.89
C VAL A 22 21.05 -21.53 1.97
N GLN A 23 21.37 -21.72 3.25
CA GLN A 23 20.63 -21.10 4.36
C GLN A 23 20.62 -19.57 4.26
N GLN A 24 21.76 -18.96 3.94
CA GLN A 24 21.81 -17.50 3.75
C GLN A 24 21.04 -17.02 2.52
N ALA A 25 20.98 -17.80 1.45
CA ALA A 25 20.16 -17.50 0.28
C ALA A 25 18.66 -17.55 0.61
N GLU A 26 18.20 -18.54 1.39
CA GLU A 26 16.81 -18.64 1.85
C GLU A 26 16.40 -17.46 2.75
N ILE A 27 17.28 -17.05 3.67
CA ILE A 27 17.04 -15.89 4.54
C ILE A 27 16.92 -14.61 3.71
N GLN A 28 17.78 -14.44 2.70
CA GLN A 28 17.74 -13.29 1.79
C GLN A 28 16.46 -13.30 0.94
N ALA A 29 16.06 -14.45 0.40
CA ALA A 29 14.82 -14.58 -0.35
C ALA A 29 13.59 -14.20 0.50
N LYS A 30 13.48 -14.73 1.72
CA LYS A 30 12.40 -14.37 2.67
C LYS A 30 12.42 -12.88 3.05
N LYS A 31 13.60 -12.27 3.15
CA LYS A 31 13.72 -10.83 3.45
C LYS A 31 13.22 -9.97 2.28
N VAL A 32 13.53 -10.34 1.05
CA VAL A 32 13.05 -9.66 -0.17
C VAL A 32 11.53 -9.79 -0.29
N GLU A 33 10.98 -11.00 -0.07
CA GLU A 33 9.54 -11.24 -0.08
C GLU A 33 8.79 -10.40 0.97
N ASN A 34 9.28 -10.36 2.20
CA ASN A 34 8.68 -9.54 3.27
C ASN A 34 8.78 -8.03 2.99
N LYS A 35 9.87 -7.58 2.36
CA LYS A 35 10.03 -6.19 1.94
C LYS A 35 8.99 -5.82 0.88
N ASN A 36 8.84 -6.64 -0.15
CA ASN A 36 7.84 -6.43 -1.20
C ASN A 36 6.41 -6.42 -0.62
N LYS A 37 6.10 -7.34 0.30
CA LYS A 37 4.81 -7.36 0.99
C LYS A 37 4.55 -6.08 1.78
N THR A 38 5.56 -5.58 2.47
CA THR A 38 5.45 -4.34 3.25
C THR A 38 5.23 -3.13 2.35
N GLU A 39 5.96 -3.04 1.23
CA GLU A 39 5.82 -1.97 0.24
C GLU A 39 4.42 -2.00 -0.39
N ASN A 40 3.91 -3.17 -0.77
CA ASN A 40 2.56 -3.30 -1.34
C ASN A 40 1.47 -2.87 -0.36
N MET A 41 1.60 -3.25 0.93
CA MET A 41 0.63 -2.85 1.97
C MET A 41 0.66 -1.33 2.21
N GLN A 42 1.85 -0.71 2.21
CA GLN A 42 1.99 0.75 2.33
C GLN A 42 1.39 1.49 1.13
N GLN A 43 1.63 0.99 -0.09
CA GLN A 43 1.01 1.54 -1.30
C GLN A 43 -0.51 1.43 -1.25
N LEU A 44 -1.03 0.29 -0.77
CA LEU A 44 -2.46 0.08 -0.64
C LEU A 44 -3.09 1.07 0.34
N GLU A 45 -2.46 1.33 1.49
CA GLU A 45 -2.91 2.35 2.44
C GLU A 45 -2.92 3.75 1.80
N LYS A 46 -1.88 4.09 1.04
CA LYS A 46 -1.80 5.39 0.34
C LYS A 46 -2.92 5.56 -0.68
N VAL A 47 -3.13 4.57 -1.55
CA VAL A 47 -4.13 4.61 -2.62
C VAL A 47 -5.55 4.66 -2.04
N THR A 48 -5.83 3.88 -1.00
CA THR A 48 -7.16 3.86 -0.37
C THR A 48 -7.50 5.19 0.32
N ARG A 49 -6.51 5.83 0.95
CA ARG A 49 -6.65 7.19 1.52
C ARG A 49 -6.84 8.27 0.44
N GLU A 50 -6.10 8.17 -0.66
CA GLU A 50 -6.27 9.08 -1.81
C GLU A 50 -7.66 8.95 -2.43
N PHE A 51 -8.17 7.73 -2.54
CA PHE A 51 -9.53 7.49 -3.00
C PHE A 51 -10.59 8.14 -2.10
N GLU A 52 -10.45 8.01 -0.77
CA GLU A 52 -11.35 8.68 0.18
C GLU A 52 -11.30 10.20 0.05
N SER A 53 -10.11 10.78 -0.20
CA SER A 53 -9.99 12.22 -0.45
C SER A 53 -10.79 12.65 -1.70
N ILE A 54 -10.70 11.90 -2.80
CA ILE A 54 -11.46 12.21 -4.02
C ILE A 54 -12.96 12.09 -3.77
N PHE A 55 -13.37 11.04 -3.05
CA PHE A 55 -14.77 10.83 -2.69
C PHE A 55 -15.32 11.96 -1.83
N LEU A 56 -14.56 12.41 -0.82
CA LEU A 56 -14.93 13.54 0.03
C LEU A 56 -15.06 14.83 -0.78
N SER A 57 -14.14 15.12 -1.70
CA SER A 57 -14.21 16.31 -2.55
C SER A 57 -15.47 16.29 -3.42
N TYR A 58 -15.78 15.13 -4.01
CA TYR A 58 -17.02 14.93 -4.76
C TYR A 58 -18.27 15.12 -3.88
N MET A 59 -18.28 14.55 -2.67
CA MET A 59 -19.39 14.66 -1.74
C MET A 59 -19.63 16.13 -1.33
N LEU A 60 -18.58 16.85 -0.95
CA LEU A 60 -18.64 18.28 -0.63
C LEU A 60 -19.19 19.10 -1.80
N LYS A 61 -18.75 18.77 -3.02
CA LYS A 61 -19.26 19.41 -4.24
C LYS A 61 -20.75 19.14 -4.45
N GLN A 62 -21.24 17.92 -4.24
CA GLN A 62 -22.68 17.61 -4.35
C GLN A 62 -23.48 18.30 -3.24
N MET A 63 -22.98 18.33 -2.01
CA MET A 63 -23.62 19.05 -0.90
C MET A 63 -23.76 20.55 -1.19
N ARG A 64 -22.75 21.18 -1.79
CA ARG A 64 -22.84 22.60 -2.18
C ARG A 64 -23.93 22.84 -3.23
N LYS A 65 -24.11 21.91 -4.18
CA LYS A 65 -25.14 22.04 -5.22
C LYS A 65 -26.58 22.02 -4.69
N THR A 66 -26.80 21.54 -3.47
CA THR A 66 -28.14 21.56 -2.85
C THR A 66 -28.48 22.91 -2.22
N ILE A 67 -27.49 23.82 -2.09
CA ILE A 67 -27.70 25.17 -1.59
C ILE A 67 -28.21 26.03 -2.75
N PRO A 68 -29.41 26.63 -2.64
CA PRO A 68 -29.96 27.51 -3.67
C PRO A 68 -29.01 28.69 -3.94
N GLU A 69 -28.94 29.10 -5.20
CA GLU A 69 -28.15 30.26 -5.58
C GLU A 69 -28.77 31.55 -5.03
N ASP A 70 -27.91 32.48 -4.61
CA ASP A 70 -28.36 33.79 -4.18
C ASP A 70 -28.83 34.60 -5.41
N PRO A 71 -30.09 35.07 -5.44
CA PRO A 71 -30.62 35.84 -6.56
C PRO A 71 -29.84 37.13 -6.85
N LEU A 72 -29.11 37.67 -5.86
CA LEU A 72 -28.36 38.92 -5.96
C LEU A 72 -26.88 38.69 -6.33
N PHE A 73 -26.33 37.54 -5.96
CA PHE A 73 -24.93 37.16 -6.19
C PHE A 73 -24.91 35.82 -6.91
N GLY A 74 -25.25 35.83 -8.21
CA GLY A 74 -25.27 34.61 -9.04
C GLY A 74 -23.93 33.87 -9.11
N ASN A 75 -23.90 32.75 -9.84
CA ASN A 75 -22.66 31.97 -10.02
C ASN A 75 -21.53 32.78 -10.67
N SER A 76 -20.36 32.77 -10.03
CA SER A 76 -19.12 33.30 -10.58
C SER A 76 -18.15 32.16 -10.83
N ILE A 77 -17.53 32.14 -12.02
CA ILE A 77 -16.49 31.17 -12.38
C ILE A 77 -15.34 31.20 -11.37
N ALA A 78 -14.97 32.38 -10.88
CA ALA A 78 -13.93 32.51 -9.86
C ALA A 78 -14.32 31.86 -8.53
N LYS A 79 -15.61 31.94 -8.15
CA LYS A 79 -16.16 31.29 -6.96
C LYS A 79 -16.09 29.77 -7.10
N ASP A 80 -16.44 29.23 -8.26
CA ASP A 80 -16.37 27.78 -8.51
C ASP A 80 -14.95 27.24 -8.46
N ILE A 81 -14.00 27.92 -9.09
CA ILE A 81 -12.58 27.55 -9.03
C ILE A 81 -12.08 27.57 -7.58
N PHE A 82 -12.41 28.62 -6.83
CA PHE A 82 -12.03 28.72 -5.42
C PHE A 82 -12.59 27.56 -4.59
N TYR A 83 -13.87 27.22 -4.75
CA TYR A 83 -14.47 26.12 -4.01
C TYR A 83 -13.94 24.76 -4.42
N ASP A 84 -13.64 24.54 -5.71
CA ASP A 84 -13.01 23.29 -6.14
C ASP A 84 -11.62 23.13 -5.50
N MET A 85 -10.79 24.19 -5.49
CA MET A 85 -9.50 24.18 -4.78
C MET A 85 -9.65 23.98 -3.27
N TYR A 86 -10.64 24.64 -2.66
CA TYR A 86 -10.93 24.52 -1.23
C TYR A 86 -11.37 23.09 -0.87
N ASN A 87 -12.27 22.50 -1.66
CA ASN A 87 -12.75 21.14 -1.46
C ASN A 87 -11.59 20.15 -1.56
N ASP A 88 -10.69 20.31 -2.53
CA ASP A 88 -9.53 19.41 -2.68
C ASP A 88 -8.58 19.50 -1.47
N ALA A 89 -8.29 20.70 -0.98
CA ALA A 89 -7.44 20.90 0.18
C ALA A 89 -8.06 20.29 1.45
N ILE A 90 -9.33 20.62 1.72
CA ILE A 90 -10.05 20.12 2.90
C ILE A 90 -10.25 18.60 2.83
N SER A 91 -10.58 18.05 1.66
CA SER A 91 -10.81 16.61 1.52
C SER A 91 -9.55 15.80 1.76
N LYS A 92 -8.39 16.34 1.38
CA LYS A 92 -7.08 15.72 1.66
C LYS A 92 -6.80 15.69 3.15
N GLU A 93 -6.99 16.81 3.85
CA GLU A 93 -6.81 16.90 5.30
C GLU A 93 -7.80 16.01 6.05
N LEU A 94 -9.08 16.02 5.65
CA LEU A 94 -10.10 15.15 6.23
C LEU A 94 -9.76 13.67 6.06
N SER A 95 -9.30 13.27 4.88
CA SER A 95 -8.89 11.89 4.61
C SER A 95 -7.70 11.45 5.50
N ILE A 96 -6.74 12.36 5.75
CA ILE A 96 -5.62 12.10 6.67
C ILE A 96 -6.11 11.98 8.13
N ALA A 97 -7.07 12.82 8.54
CA ALA A 97 -7.65 12.80 9.88
C ALA A 97 -8.56 11.59 10.17
N GLY A 98 -8.79 10.72 9.17
CA GLY A 98 -9.61 9.51 9.29
C GLY A 98 -10.94 9.57 8.53
N GLY A 99 -11.29 10.73 7.97
CA GLY A 99 -12.38 10.91 7.01
C GLY A 99 -13.72 10.34 7.50
N ILE A 100 -14.37 9.58 6.63
CA ILE A 100 -15.60 8.85 6.92
C ILE A 100 -15.33 7.35 7.16
N GLY A 101 -14.06 6.93 7.14
CA GLY A 101 -13.63 5.55 7.34
C GLY A 101 -13.68 4.69 6.08
N LEU A 102 -13.90 5.27 4.90
CA LEU A 102 -14.00 4.54 3.64
C LEU A 102 -12.64 3.93 3.24
N ALA A 103 -11.54 4.66 3.44
CA ALA A 103 -10.20 4.16 3.16
C ALA A 103 -9.90 2.87 3.95
N LYS A 104 -10.30 2.82 5.23
CA LYS A 104 -10.09 1.65 6.09
C LYS A 104 -10.90 0.43 5.61
N ILE A 105 -12.15 0.63 5.22
CA ILE A 105 -12.99 -0.45 4.69
C ILE A 105 -12.36 -0.99 3.40
N LEU A 106 -11.99 -0.11 2.47
CA LEU A 106 -11.40 -0.49 1.20
C LEU A 106 -10.05 -1.19 1.38
N TYR A 107 -9.19 -0.67 2.25
CA TYR A 107 -7.92 -1.28 2.63
C TYR A 107 -8.14 -2.71 3.14
N ASN A 108 -9.07 -2.92 4.07
CA ASN A 108 -9.33 -4.24 4.63
C ASN A 108 -9.80 -5.25 3.58
N GLN A 109 -10.57 -4.81 2.57
CA GLN A 109 -11.01 -5.71 1.49
C GLN A 109 -9.86 -6.04 0.54
N LEU A 110 -9.10 -5.04 0.12
CA LEU A 110 -7.99 -5.23 -0.82
C LEU A 110 -6.80 -5.96 -0.19
N ALA A 111 -6.51 -5.73 1.09
CA ALA A 111 -5.44 -6.39 1.82
C ALA A 111 -5.67 -7.91 1.91
N LYS A 112 -6.93 -8.35 2.04
CA LYS A 112 -7.28 -9.78 2.00
C LYS A 112 -6.96 -10.41 0.65
N VAL A 113 -7.27 -9.69 -0.44
CA VAL A 113 -6.98 -10.15 -1.81
C VAL A 113 -5.48 -10.21 -2.06
N GLU A 114 -4.72 -9.20 -1.60
CA GLU A 114 -3.26 -9.17 -1.72
C GLU A 114 -2.59 -10.31 -0.93
N GLN A 115 -3.07 -10.58 0.28
CA GLN A 115 -2.59 -11.72 1.09
C GLN A 115 -2.93 -13.08 0.47
N ALA A 116 -4.08 -13.21 -0.19
CA ALA A 116 -4.46 -14.43 -0.88
C ALA A 116 -3.56 -14.72 -2.09
N LYS A 117 -3.20 -13.70 -2.87
CA LYS A 117 -2.28 -13.82 -4.02
C LYS A 117 -0.88 -14.29 -3.59
N THR A 118 -0.35 -13.80 -2.48
CA THR A 118 0.98 -14.23 -1.98
C THR A 118 1.01 -15.72 -1.60
N ASN A 119 -0.13 -16.29 -1.20
CA ASN A 119 -0.20 -17.71 -0.81
C ASN A 119 -0.30 -18.65 -2.02
N GLU A 120 -0.79 -18.18 -3.17
CA GLU A 120 -0.87 -18.99 -4.41
C GLU A 120 0.47 -19.05 -5.16
N THR A 121 1.30 -18.00 -5.07
CA THR A 121 2.63 -17.99 -5.72
C THR A 121 3.68 -18.84 -4.98
N ASN A 122 3.39 -19.28 -3.75
CA ASN A 122 4.29 -20.08 -2.89
C ASN A 122 3.88 -21.58 -2.84
N LYS A 123 3.00 -22.04 -3.73
CA LYS A 123 2.59 -23.45 -3.85
C LYS A 123 2.99 -24.01 -5.21
#